data_AF-A0A969IX06-F1
#
_entry.id   AF-A0A969IX06-F1
#
_cell.length_a   1.000
_cell.length_b   1.000
_cell.length_c   1.000
_cell.angle_alpha   90.00
_cell.angle_beta   90.00
_cell.angle_gamma   90.00
#
_symmetry.space_group_name_H-M   'P 1'
#
loop_
_entity.id
_entity.type
_entity.pdbx_description
1 polymer ?
#
loop_
_entity_poly.entity_id
_entity_poly.type
_entity_poly.pdbx_seq_one_letter_code
_entity_poly.pdbx_strand_id
1 'polypeptide(L)'
;MRTINLAEEMLDLKDLIYLAQQEPVLLLTPDGQEFLLAEADDFEQEVEILRASHAFQQFLNTRSANPSRINLDDFEREIDQELAAQQFQPNSD
;
A
#
# COMPACT_ATOMS: atom_id res chain seq x y z
N MET A 1 -9.69 6.38 6.31
CA MET A 1 -9.49 4.97 6.66
C MET A 1 -9.35 4.85 8.16
N ARG A 2 -10.20 4.04 8.78
CA ARG A 2 -10.20 3.77 10.23
C ARG A 2 -9.63 2.38 10.51
N THR A 3 -8.87 2.23 11.59
CA THR A 3 -8.35 0.92 12.04
C THR A 3 -9.13 0.43 13.25
N ILE A 4 -9.49 -0.86 13.27
CA ILE A 4 -10.20 -1.54 14.36
C ILE A 4 -9.41 -2.77 14.77
N ASN A 5 -9.08 -2.86 16.05
CA ASN A 5 -8.48 -4.06 16.63
C ASN A 5 -9.58 -5.00 17.13
N LEU A 6 -9.78 -6.12 16.44
CA LEU A 6 -10.81 -7.12 16.78
C LEU A 6 -10.51 -7.87 18.10
N ALA A 7 -9.31 -7.71 18.65
CA ALA A 7 -8.97 -8.20 19.99
C ALA A 7 -9.48 -7.27 21.12
N GLU A 8 -9.67 -5.99 20.81
CA GLU A 8 -10.05 -4.95 21.79
C GLU A 8 -11.52 -4.54 21.65
N GLU A 9 -12.03 -4.52 20.42
CA GLU A 9 -13.39 -4.11 20.09
C GLU A 9 -14.23 -5.30 19.60
N MET A 10 -15.26 -5.68 20.34
CA MET A 10 -16.29 -6.60 19.85
C MET A 10 -17.37 -5.83 19.10
N LEU A 11 -17.25 -5.80 17.77
CA LEU A 11 -18.26 -5.26 16.87
C LEU A 11 -18.96 -6.41 16.15
N ASP A 12 -20.26 -6.27 15.92
CA ASP A 12 -20.96 -7.22 15.07
C ASP A 12 -20.73 -6.90 13.59
N LEU A 13 -21.08 -7.84 12.70
CA LEU A 13 -20.86 -7.65 11.27
C LEU A 13 -21.65 -6.46 10.70
N LYS A 14 -22.80 -6.10 11.27
CA LYS A 14 -23.62 -4.98 10.80
C LYS A 14 -22.95 -3.66 11.14
N ASP A 15 -22.37 -3.54 12.34
CA ASP A 15 -21.60 -2.38 12.75
C ASP A 15 -20.39 -2.18 11.85
N LEU A 16 -19.66 -3.27 11.54
CA LEU A 16 -18.53 -3.23 10.62
C LEU A 16 -18.93 -2.78 9.21
N ILE A 17 -20.05 -3.30 8.68
CA ILE A 17 -20.59 -2.88 7.38
C ILE A 17 -20.99 -1.40 7.40
N TYR A 18 -21.66 -0.95 8.46
CA TYR A 18 -22.06 0.46 8.60
C TYR A 18 -20.84 1.40 8.61
N LEU A 19 -19.76 1.01 9.29
CA LEU A 19 -18.51 1.77 9.27
C LEU A 19 -17.88 1.78 7.87
N ALA A 20 -17.84 0.63 7.20
CA ALA A 20 -17.28 0.49 5.86
C ALA A 20 -18.06 1.25 4.76
N GLN A 21 -19.33 1.57 4.99
CA GLN A 21 -20.13 2.43 4.11
C GLN A 21 -19.76 3.92 4.21
N GLN A 22 -19.05 4.34 5.25
CA GLN A 22 -18.63 5.73 5.43
C GLN A 22 -17.19 5.94 4.97
N GLU A 23 -16.32 4.96 5.24
CA GLU A 23 -14.93 4.94 4.81
C GLU A 23 -14.36 3.51 4.89
N PRO A 24 -13.29 3.17 4.15
CA PRO A 24 -12.60 1.91 4.31
C PRO A 24 -12.12 1.66 5.75
N VAL A 25 -12.32 0.43 6.23
CA VAL A 25 -11.96 -0.02 7.58
C VAL A 25 -10.88 -1.08 7.53
N LEU A 26 -9.74 -0.84 8.18
CA LEU A 26 -8.69 -1.82 8.40
C LEU A 26 -8.99 -2.61 9.68
N LEU A 27 -9.14 -3.92 9.56
CA LEU A 27 -9.38 -4.84 10.66
C LEU A 27 -8.06 -5.53 11.02
N LEU A 28 -7.64 -5.40 12.27
CA LEU A 28 -6.51 -6.13 12.85
C LEU A 28 -7.05 -7.28 13.68
N THR A 29 -6.69 -8.51 13.32
CA THR A 29 -7.07 -9.71 14.09
C THR A 29 -6.15 -9.89 15.31
N PRO A 30 -6.56 -10.70 16.30
CA PRO A 30 -5.74 -10.96 17.49
C PRO A 30 -4.38 -11.62 17.19
N ASP A 31 -4.26 -12.32 16.07
CA ASP A 31 -3.01 -12.92 15.58
C ASP A 31 -2.17 -11.95 14.71
N GLY A 32 -2.61 -10.70 14.58
CA GLY A 32 -1.87 -9.64 13.88
C GLY A 32 -2.06 -9.64 12.36
N GLN A 33 -3.05 -10.37 11.84
CA GLN A 33 -3.40 -10.31 10.42
C GLN A 33 -4.25 -9.07 10.15
N GLU A 34 -4.05 -8.49 8.97
CA GLU A 34 -4.74 -7.29 8.52
C GLU A 34 -5.70 -7.61 7.39
N PHE A 35 -6.94 -7.12 7.50
CA PHE A 35 -7.97 -7.23 6.47
C PHE A 35 -8.55 -5.84 6.18
N LEU A 36 -8.91 -5.58 4.93
CA LEU A 36 -9.60 -4.35 4.54
C LEU A 36 -11.07 -4.67 4.25
N LEU A 37 -11.97 -3.92 4.88
CA LEU A 37 -13.40 -3.91 4.57
C LEU A 37 -13.75 -2.55 3.96
N ALA A 38 -14.19 -2.56 2.71
CA ALA A 38 -14.68 -1.39 1.99
C ALA A 38 -15.92 -1.79 1.18
N GLU A 39 -16.74 -0.81 0.79
CA GLU A 39 -17.81 -1.05 -0.18
C GLU A 39 -17.20 -1.52 -1.50
N ALA A 40 -17.82 -2.50 -2.16
CA ALA A 40 -17.26 -3.13 -3.35
C ALA A 40 -17.06 -2.13 -4.51
N ASP A 41 -17.87 -1.08 -4.57
CA ASP A 41 -17.82 -0.02 -5.58
C ASP A 41 -16.95 1.18 -5.15
N ASP A 42 -16.42 1.20 -3.92
CA ASP A 42 -15.64 2.32 -3.37
C ASP A 42 -14.28 2.47 -4.08
N PHE A 43 -13.70 1.36 -4.55
CA PHE A 43 -12.43 1.40 -5.28
C PHE A 43 -12.54 2.15 -6.61
N GLU A 44 -13.60 1.91 -7.39
CA GLU A 44 -13.86 2.66 -8.63
C GLU A 44 -13.99 4.16 -8.34
N GLN A 45 -14.68 4.51 -7.25
CA GLN A 45 -14.86 5.90 -6.84
C GLN A 45 -13.55 6.57 -6.39
N GLU A 46 -12.72 5.88 -5.60
CA GLU A 46 -11.39 6.36 -5.20
C GLU A 46 -10.47 6.57 -6.41
N VAL A 47 -10.51 5.65 -7.38
CA VAL A 47 -9.78 5.77 -8.64
C VAL A 47 -10.21 6.99 -9.43
N GLU A 48 -11.52 7.24 -9.55
CA GLU A 48 -12.02 8.44 -10.24
C GLU A 48 -11.63 9.73 -9.51
N ILE A 49 -11.67 9.75 -8.18
CA ILE A 49 -11.21 10.89 -7.37
C ILE A 49 -9.72 11.16 -7.58
N LEU A 50 -8.87 10.13 -7.52
CA LEU A 50 -7.43 10.22 -7.77
C LEU A 50 -7.13 10.65 -9.21
N ARG A 51 -7.88 10.13 -10.19
CA ARG A 51 -7.75 10.53 -11.60
C ARG A 51 -8.10 12.00 -11.80
N ALA A 52 -9.15 12.49 -11.14
CA ALA A 52 -9.56 13.89 -11.21
C ALA A 52 -8.63 14.85 -10.44
N SER A 53 -7.77 14.34 -9.55
CA SER A 53 -6.84 15.16 -8.76
C SER A 53 -5.71 15.74 -9.61
N HIS A 54 -5.80 17.04 -9.93
CA HIS A 54 -4.81 17.74 -10.74
C HIS A 54 -3.39 17.69 -10.13
N ALA A 55 -3.26 17.86 -8.81
CA ALA A 55 -1.97 17.79 -8.13
C ALA A 55 -1.33 16.39 -8.29
N PHE A 56 -2.14 15.34 -8.18
CA PHE A 56 -1.68 13.96 -8.35
C PHE A 56 -1.26 13.68 -9.80
N GLN A 57 -2.06 14.11 -10.77
CA GLN A 57 -1.71 13.98 -12.19
C GLN A 57 -0.42 14.74 -12.55
N GLN A 58 -0.22 15.94 -12.01
CA GLN A 58 1.03 16.69 -12.19
C GLN A 58 2.24 15.97 -11.61
N PHE A 59 2.09 15.37 -10.42
CA PHE A 59 3.13 14.54 -9.81
C PHE A 59 3.49 13.34 -10.69
N LEU A 60 2.49 12.60 -11.19
CA LEU A 60 2.70 11.46 -12.08
C LEU A 60 3.37 11.88 -13.39
N ASN A 61 2.94 12.98 -14.00
CA ASN A 61 3.55 13.53 -15.21
C ASN A 61 5.04 13.83 -14.97
N THR A 62 5.37 14.50 -13.87
CA THR A 62 6.75 14.83 -13.50
C THR A 62 7.60 13.57 -13.33
N ARG A 63 7.08 12.54 -12.65
CA ARG A 63 7.79 11.26 -12.45
C ARG A 63 7.96 10.48 -13.75
N SER A 64 6.93 10.42 -14.60
CA SER A 64 6.95 9.70 -15.87
C SER A 64 7.95 10.30 -16.88
N ALA A 65 8.18 11.61 -16.77
CA ALA A 65 9.14 12.36 -17.58
C ALA A 65 10.59 12.21 -17.09
N ASN A 66 10.85 11.42 -16.04
CA ASN A 66 12.21 11.20 -15.57
C ASN A 66 13.06 10.53 -16.68
N PRO A 67 14.15 11.18 -17.14
CA PRO A 67 15.00 10.64 -18.19
C PRO A 67 15.85 9.45 -17.72
N SER A 68 16.01 9.29 -16.40
CA SER A 68 16.67 8.12 -15.83
C SER A 68 15.77 6.90 -15.97
N ARG A 69 16.10 6.06 -16.95
CA ARG A 69 15.48 4.77 -17.19
C ARG A 69 16.58 3.74 -17.25
N ILE A 70 16.47 2.71 -16.41
CA ILE A 70 17.27 1.50 -16.49
C ILE A 70 16.38 0.39 -17.03
N ASN A 71 16.95 -0.51 -17.83
CA ASN A 71 16.21 -1.71 -18.21
C ASN A 71 16.02 -2.57 -16.95
N LEU A 72 14.91 -3.30 -16.87
CA LEU A 72 14.66 -4.26 -15.80
C LEU A 72 15.81 -5.26 -15.66
N ASP A 73 16.36 -5.75 -16.77
CA ASP A 73 17.51 -6.69 -16.74
C ASP A 73 18.77 -6.06 -16.10
N ASP A 74 18.99 -4.76 -16.31
CA ASP A 74 20.11 -4.03 -15.70
C ASP A 74 19.86 -3.80 -14.20
N PHE A 75 18.62 -3.48 -13.85
CA PHE A 75 18.20 -3.27 -12.46
C PHE A 75 18.28 -4.55 -11.63
N GLU A 76 17.83 -5.68 -12.17
CA GLU A 76 17.93 -6.99 -11.51
C GLU A 76 19.39 -7.34 -11.23
N ARG A 77 20.29 -7.11 -12.19
CA ARG A 77 21.73 -7.31 -11.98
C ARG A 77 22.31 -6.39 -10.91
N GLU A 78 21.86 -5.14 -10.83
CA GLU A 78 22.30 -4.19 -9.79
C GLU A 78 21.85 -4.66 -8.41
N ILE A 79 20.58 -5.06 -8.26
CA ILE A 79 20.06 -5.63 -7.01
C ILE A 79 20.83 -6.88 -6.60
N ASP A 80 21.06 -7.82 -7.51
CA ASP A 80 21.81 -9.06 -7.22
C ASP A 80 23.24 -8.76 -6.75
N GLN A 81 23.89 -7.75 -7.35
CA GLN A 81 25.23 -7.30 -6.96
C GLN A 81 25.23 -6.65 -5.58
N GLU A 82 24.24 -5.80 -5.27
CA GLU A 82 24.09 -5.18 -3.96
C GLU A 82 23.81 -6.23 -2.87
N LEU A 83 22.93 -7.19 -3.14
CA LEU A 83 22.62 -8.29 -2.23
C LEU A 83 23.85 -9.17 -1.98
N ALA A 84 24.62 -9.48 -3.02
CA ALA A 84 25.87 -10.22 -2.87
C ALA A 84 26.89 -9.41 -2.04
N ALA A 85 27.05 -8.11 -2.30
CA ALA A 85 27.97 -7.24 -1.57
C ALA A 85 27.61 -7.11 -0.08
N GLN A 86 26.32 -7.09 0.26
CA GLN A 86 25.84 -7.07 1.65
C GLN A 86 26.07 -8.40 2.37
N GLN A 87 26.00 -9.53 1.66
CA GLN A 87 26.34 -10.85 2.21
C GLN A 87 27.84 -11.03 2.47
N PHE A 88 28.70 -10.22 1.85
CA PHE A 88 30.16 -10.26 2.01
C PHE A 88 30.72 -9.21 2.97
N GLN A 89 29.91 -8.45 3.72
CA GLN A 89 30.44 -7.70 4.86
C GLN A 89 30.78 -8.69 5.99
N PRO A 90 32.07 -8.97 6.27
CA PRO A 90 32.40 -9.76 7.44
C PRO A 90 32.02 -8.91 8.65
N ASN A 91 31.30 -9.50 9.60
CA ASN A 91 31.11 -8.91 10.93
C ASN A 91 32.49 -8.45 11.41
N SER A 92 32.68 -7.14 11.48
CA SER A 92 33.87 -6.55 12.05
C SER A 92 33.67 -6.58 13.57
N ASP A 93 34.31 -7.55 14.21
CA ASP A 93 34.52 -7.61 15.65
C ASP A 93 35.26 -6.36 16.17
#